data_AF-A0A4Q6DZZ9-F1
#
_entry.id   AF-A0A4Q6DZZ9-F1
#
_cell.length_a   1.000
_cell.length_b   1.000
_cell.length_c   1.000
_cell.angle_alpha   90.00
_cell.angle_beta   90.00
_cell.angle_gamma   90.00
#
_symmetry.space_group_name_H-M   'P 1'
#
loop_
_entity.id
_entity.type
_entity.pdbx_description
1 polymer ?
#
loop_
_entity_poly.entity_id
_entity_poly.type
_entity_poly.pdbx_seq_one_letter_code
_entity_poly.pdbx_strand_id
1 'polypeptide(L)'
;MLSNLHSKLHDRALAVASRYKVAHAELLSVIMEVDEAKLAAAFGLSSTYNYCREKLALTEDVACSFIAVARKARAVPELKAAVEAGLDFTKAKQVARVITTENQQSLLATARESSCAQLERAIVKDHPKAAVMEQVRPIAEDRHKLQLGLSEELLTQLRRAQNLVCNKAKRAASLEDTLAALLEVYLDKEDPQRKAARAPAPKAAPNLKAKAIPAASLHAVNKRDQGKCQAAGCGTERWVDFHHIKQRLHGGDHAPTNL
;
A
#
# COMPACT_ATOMS: atom_id res chain seq x y z
N MET A 1 -21.40 37.41 17.60
CA MET A 1 -22.41 37.46 16.53
C MET A 1 -21.67 37.42 15.20
N LEU A 2 -22.01 36.48 14.31
CA LEU A 2 -21.47 36.48 12.94
C LEU A 2 -21.90 37.79 12.28
N SER A 3 -20.95 38.53 11.68
CA SER A 3 -21.29 39.77 10.97
C SER A 3 -22.28 39.48 9.84
N ASN A 4 -23.08 40.48 9.46
CA ASN A 4 -24.12 40.36 8.42
C ASN A 4 -23.54 39.84 7.08
N LEU A 5 -22.27 40.17 6.80
CA LEU A 5 -21.52 39.65 5.65
C LEU A 5 -21.25 38.14 5.76
N HIS A 6 -20.83 37.65 6.94
CA HIS A 6 -20.59 36.23 7.16
C HIS A 6 -21.89 35.41 7.03
N SER A 7 -23.03 35.93 7.50
CA SER A 7 -24.34 35.27 7.33
C SER A 7 -24.72 35.15 5.86
N LYS A 8 -24.64 36.25 5.09
CA LYS A 8 -24.96 36.23 3.65
C LYS A 8 -24.04 35.30 2.85
N LEU A 9 -22.75 35.25 3.18
CA LEU A 9 -21.81 34.32 2.56
C LEU A 9 -22.15 32.87 2.91
N HIS A 10 -22.54 32.61 4.16
CA HIS A 10 -22.98 31.29 4.61
C HIS A 10 -24.24 30.81 3.86
N ASP A 11 -25.26 31.66 3.76
CA ASP A 11 -26.51 31.33 3.05
C ASP A 11 -26.26 31.05 1.56
N ARG A 12 -25.41 31.87 0.91
CA ARG A 12 -25.01 31.63 -0.48
C ARG A 12 -24.22 30.33 -0.63
N ALA A 13 -23.32 30.02 0.31
CA ALA A 13 -22.55 28.78 0.30
C ALA A 13 -23.47 27.55 0.44
N LEU A 14 -24.46 27.61 1.33
CA LEU A 14 -25.46 26.54 1.50
C LEU A 14 -26.30 26.34 0.23
N ALA A 15 -26.73 27.43 -0.42
CA ALA A 15 -27.51 27.35 -1.66
C ALA A 15 -26.74 26.70 -2.81
N VAL A 16 -25.46 27.08 -3.01
CA VAL A 16 -24.60 26.48 -4.05
C VAL A 16 -24.29 25.02 -3.72
N ALA A 17 -24.01 24.69 -2.46
CA ALA A 17 -23.77 23.32 -2.04
C ALA A 17 -24.99 22.41 -2.27
N SER A 18 -26.21 22.90 -2.00
CA SER A 18 -27.45 22.18 -2.29
C SER A 18 -27.61 21.91 -3.79
N ARG A 19 -27.45 22.95 -4.63
CA ARG A 19 -27.51 22.82 -6.10
C ARG A 19 -26.46 21.84 -6.63
N TYR A 20 -25.28 21.82 -6.05
CA TYR A 20 -24.22 20.89 -6.42
C TYR A 20 -24.63 19.42 -6.19
N LYS A 21 -25.25 19.13 -5.03
CA LYS A 21 -25.75 17.79 -4.73
C LYS A 21 -26.87 17.36 -5.68
N VAL A 22 -27.82 18.26 -5.95
CA VAL A 22 -28.93 18.00 -6.88
C VAL A 22 -28.40 17.73 -8.29
N ALA A 23 -27.48 18.57 -8.79
CA ALA A 23 -26.89 18.39 -10.12
C ALA A 23 -26.14 17.06 -10.26
N HIS A 24 -25.49 16.57 -9.21
CA HIS A 24 -24.87 15.25 -9.20
C HIS A 24 -25.88 14.11 -9.23
N ALA A 25 -27.01 14.23 -8.52
CA ALA A 25 -28.09 13.25 -8.57
C ALA A 25 -28.74 13.21 -9.96
N GLU A 26 -29.00 14.38 -10.56
CA GLU A 26 -29.50 14.51 -11.94
C GLU A 26 -28.54 13.88 -12.95
N LEU A 27 -27.25 14.20 -12.87
CA LEU A 27 -26.24 13.62 -13.76
C LEU A 27 -26.16 12.10 -13.62
N LEU A 28 -26.29 11.57 -12.41
CA LEU A 28 -26.32 10.12 -12.18
C LEU A 28 -27.52 9.49 -12.89
N SER A 29 -28.72 10.06 -12.75
CA SER A 29 -29.93 9.59 -13.43
C SER A 29 -29.80 9.63 -14.95
N VAL A 30 -29.28 10.73 -15.51
CA VAL A 30 -29.02 10.84 -16.96
C VAL A 30 -28.03 9.79 -17.43
N ILE A 31 -26.94 9.55 -16.69
CA ILE A 31 -25.96 8.52 -17.08
C ILE A 31 -26.57 7.12 -17.03
N MET A 32 -27.47 6.83 -16.07
CA MET A 32 -28.22 5.57 -16.04
C MET A 32 -29.10 5.40 -17.28
N GLU A 33 -29.83 6.44 -17.69
CA GLU A 33 -30.66 6.44 -18.90
C GLU A 33 -29.82 6.28 -20.17
N VAL A 34 -28.67 6.95 -20.25
CA VAL A 34 -27.70 6.82 -21.35
C VAL A 34 -27.17 5.38 -21.46
N ASP A 35 -26.83 4.75 -20.34
CA ASP A 35 -26.39 3.35 -20.27
C ASP A 35 -27.51 2.39 -20.71
N GLU A 36 -28.76 2.66 -20.32
CA GLU A 36 -29.93 1.83 -20.65
C GLU A 36 -30.34 1.95 -22.12
N ALA A 37 -30.40 3.16 -22.65
CA ALA A 37 -30.70 3.44 -24.05
C ALA A 37 -29.55 3.07 -25.00
N LYS A 38 -28.40 2.62 -24.47
CA LYS A 38 -27.16 2.35 -25.22
C LYS A 38 -26.81 3.52 -26.13
N LEU A 39 -26.99 4.75 -25.65
CA LEU A 39 -26.90 5.97 -26.46
C LEU A 39 -25.51 6.11 -27.12
N ALA A 40 -24.46 5.62 -26.46
CA ALA A 40 -23.12 5.54 -27.01
C ALA A 40 -23.08 4.86 -28.40
N ALA A 41 -23.82 3.76 -28.56
CA ALA A 41 -23.88 3.03 -29.84
C ALA A 41 -24.62 3.85 -30.91
N ALA A 42 -25.66 4.60 -30.54
CA ALA A 42 -26.39 5.48 -31.45
C ALA A 42 -25.51 6.62 -31.99
N PHE A 43 -24.51 7.06 -31.23
CA PHE A 43 -23.53 8.05 -31.64
C PHE A 43 -22.26 7.44 -32.28
N GLY A 44 -22.22 6.13 -32.53
CA GLY A 44 -21.08 5.44 -33.12
C GLY A 44 -19.87 5.29 -32.20
N LEU A 45 -20.06 5.41 -30.88
CA LEU A 45 -19.00 5.29 -29.88
C LEU A 45 -18.97 3.87 -29.30
N SER A 46 -17.76 3.39 -28.99
CA SER A 46 -17.54 2.02 -28.51
C SER A 46 -17.97 1.77 -27.05
N SER A 47 -18.15 2.82 -26.25
CA SER A 47 -18.54 2.69 -24.84
C SER A 47 -19.21 3.94 -24.29
N THR A 48 -20.01 3.77 -23.24
CA THR A 48 -20.58 4.89 -22.48
C THR A 48 -19.49 5.77 -21.84
N TYR A 49 -18.33 5.19 -21.55
CA TYR A 49 -17.16 5.96 -21.11
C TYR A 49 -16.74 6.99 -22.17
N ASN A 50 -16.64 6.58 -23.44
CA ASN A 50 -16.31 7.49 -24.53
C ASN A 50 -17.40 8.54 -24.76
N TYR A 51 -18.67 8.18 -24.58
CA TYR A 51 -19.76 9.16 -24.63
C TYR A 51 -19.60 10.24 -23.54
N CYS A 52 -19.33 9.83 -22.29
CA CYS A 52 -19.06 10.76 -21.19
C CYS A 52 -17.82 11.64 -21.45
N ARG A 53 -16.78 11.06 -22.06
CA ARG A 53 -15.53 11.76 -22.36
C ARG A 53 -15.64 12.77 -23.50
N GLU A 54 -16.24 12.37 -24.61
CA GLU A 54 -16.25 13.13 -25.85
C GLU A 54 -17.46 14.04 -25.98
N LYS A 55 -18.66 13.58 -25.57
CA LYS A 55 -19.90 14.35 -25.72
C LYS A 55 -20.25 15.16 -24.48
N LEU A 56 -20.06 14.59 -23.29
CA LEU A 56 -20.33 15.29 -22.02
C LEU A 56 -19.11 16.05 -21.46
N ALA A 57 -17.94 15.94 -22.11
CA ALA A 57 -16.70 16.59 -21.72
C ALA A 57 -16.28 16.33 -20.24
N LEU A 58 -16.64 15.18 -19.68
CA LEU A 58 -16.25 14.79 -18.32
C LEU A 58 -14.80 14.31 -18.30
N THR A 59 -14.12 14.50 -17.17
CA THR A 59 -12.79 13.91 -16.95
C THR A 59 -12.88 12.40 -16.77
N GLU A 60 -11.76 11.71 -16.99
CA GLU A 60 -11.69 10.24 -16.90
C GLU A 60 -12.15 9.73 -15.52
N ASP A 61 -11.62 10.30 -14.45
CA ASP A 61 -11.98 9.91 -13.08
C ASP A 61 -13.47 10.13 -12.76
N VAL A 62 -14.05 11.23 -13.25
CA VAL A 62 -15.46 11.54 -13.03
C VAL A 62 -16.33 10.56 -13.82
N ALA A 63 -16.06 10.37 -15.11
CA ALA A 63 -16.80 9.43 -15.95
C ALA A 63 -16.79 8.01 -15.38
N CYS A 64 -15.61 7.47 -15.04
CA CYS A 64 -15.46 6.15 -14.44
C CYS A 64 -16.21 6.02 -13.11
N SER A 65 -16.15 7.05 -12.26
CA SER A 65 -16.83 7.05 -10.96
C SER A 65 -18.36 7.04 -11.13
N PHE A 66 -18.90 7.90 -12.00
CA PHE A 66 -20.34 7.97 -12.26
C PHE A 66 -20.87 6.70 -12.91
N ILE A 67 -20.17 6.15 -13.92
CA ILE A 67 -20.58 4.89 -14.57
C ILE A 67 -20.59 3.74 -13.56
N ALA A 68 -19.58 3.64 -12.69
CA ALA A 68 -19.54 2.61 -11.65
C ALA A 68 -20.73 2.72 -10.68
N VAL A 69 -21.04 3.95 -10.22
CA VAL A 69 -22.18 4.19 -9.33
C VAL A 69 -23.50 3.94 -10.05
N ALA A 70 -23.66 4.39 -11.30
CA ALA A 70 -24.86 4.23 -12.12
C ALA A 70 -25.20 2.75 -12.33
N ARG A 71 -24.22 1.95 -12.73
CA ARG A 71 -24.38 0.49 -12.92
C ARG A 71 -24.77 -0.20 -11.62
N LYS A 72 -24.21 0.24 -10.49
CA LYS A 72 -24.54 -0.34 -9.18
C LYS A 72 -25.90 0.11 -8.67
N ALA A 73 -26.28 1.36 -8.88
CA ALA A 73 -27.59 1.91 -8.56
C ALA A 73 -28.71 1.25 -9.39
N ARG A 74 -28.38 0.78 -10.60
CA ARG A 74 -29.29 -0.07 -11.39
C ARG A 74 -29.51 -1.44 -10.73
N ALA A 75 -28.44 -2.08 -10.24
CA ALA A 75 -28.55 -3.36 -9.57
C ALA A 75 -29.22 -3.26 -8.18
N VAL A 76 -29.05 -2.12 -7.51
CA VAL A 76 -29.60 -1.83 -6.18
C VAL A 76 -30.35 -0.49 -6.21
N PRO A 77 -31.67 -0.50 -6.48
CA PRO A 77 -32.49 0.72 -6.57
C PRO A 77 -32.48 1.57 -5.30
N GLU A 78 -32.25 0.98 -4.13
CA GLU A 78 -32.12 1.71 -2.86
C GLU A 78 -30.95 2.70 -2.86
N LEU A 79 -29.87 2.41 -3.60
CA LEU A 79 -28.75 3.34 -3.75
C LEU A 79 -29.16 4.57 -4.57
N LYS A 80 -29.98 4.39 -5.61
CA LYS A 80 -30.54 5.49 -6.39
C LYS A 80 -31.41 6.39 -5.50
N ALA A 81 -32.35 5.78 -4.77
CA ALA A 81 -33.22 6.51 -3.84
C ALA A 81 -32.42 7.24 -2.75
N ALA A 82 -31.31 6.67 -2.27
CA ALA A 82 -30.45 7.33 -1.30
C ALA A 82 -29.73 8.57 -1.86
N VAL A 83 -29.27 8.51 -3.12
CA VAL A 83 -28.65 9.67 -3.80
C VAL A 83 -29.69 10.76 -4.07
N GLU A 84 -30.88 10.40 -4.52
CA GLU A 84 -32.00 11.34 -4.72
C GLU A 84 -32.46 11.98 -3.40
N ALA A 85 -32.39 11.25 -2.29
CA ALA A 85 -32.63 11.78 -0.94
C ALA A 85 -31.51 12.69 -0.42
N GLY A 86 -30.46 12.96 -1.20
CA GLY A 86 -29.40 13.92 -0.88
C GLY A 86 -28.11 13.32 -0.33
N LEU A 87 -27.87 12.01 -0.51
CA LEU A 87 -26.58 11.40 -0.17
C LEU A 87 -25.47 11.98 -1.06
N ASP A 88 -24.37 12.41 -0.43
CA ASP A 88 -23.22 12.95 -1.16
C ASP A 88 -22.61 11.91 -2.11
N PHE A 89 -22.27 12.35 -3.33
CA PHE A 89 -21.73 11.47 -4.37
C PHE A 89 -20.46 10.71 -3.94
N THR A 90 -19.60 11.34 -3.13
CA THR A 90 -18.39 10.69 -2.59
C THR A 90 -18.74 9.48 -1.72
N LYS A 91 -19.79 9.58 -0.89
CA LYS A 91 -20.29 8.46 -0.09
C LYS A 91 -20.93 7.40 -0.97
N ALA A 92 -21.71 7.80 -1.97
CA ALA A 92 -22.29 6.89 -2.95
C ALA A 92 -21.21 6.08 -3.70
N LYS A 93 -20.09 6.72 -4.07
CA LYS A 93 -18.92 6.05 -4.67
C LYS A 93 -18.27 5.02 -3.75
N GLN A 94 -18.18 5.31 -2.44
CA GLN A 94 -17.64 4.36 -1.46
C GLN A 94 -18.58 3.16 -1.28
N VAL A 95 -19.88 3.41 -1.12
CA VAL A 95 -20.91 2.37 -0.96
C VAL A 95 -21.01 1.49 -2.20
N ALA A 96 -20.98 2.08 -3.41
CA ALA A 96 -21.10 1.36 -4.67
C ALA A 96 -20.05 0.24 -4.87
N ARG A 97 -18.90 0.33 -4.18
CA ARG A 97 -17.83 -0.68 -4.25
C ARG A 97 -18.13 -1.96 -3.50
N VAL A 98 -18.96 -1.91 -2.46
CA VAL A 98 -19.18 -3.01 -1.51
C VAL A 98 -20.65 -3.39 -1.34
N ILE A 99 -21.58 -2.58 -1.85
CA ILE A 99 -23.01 -2.82 -1.70
C ILE A 99 -23.43 -4.14 -2.39
N THR A 100 -24.20 -4.93 -1.67
CA THR A 100 -24.88 -6.17 -2.07
C THR A 100 -26.34 -6.05 -1.60
N THR A 101 -27.21 -6.92 -2.10
CA THR A 101 -28.62 -6.93 -1.70
C THR A 101 -28.83 -7.21 -0.21
N GLU A 102 -27.86 -7.82 0.46
CA GLU A 102 -27.94 -8.19 1.87
C GLU A 102 -27.44 -7.08 2.81
N ASN A 103 -26.45 -6.28 2.39
CA ASN A 103 -25.83 -5.24 3.23
C ASN A 103 -26.32 -3.81 2.92
N GLN A 104 -27.24 -3.66 1.95
CA GLN A 104 -27.69 -2.35 1.45
C GLN A 104 -28.30 -1.45 2.54
N GLN A 105 -29.17 -1.98 3.40
CA GLN A 105 -29.88 -1.18 4.41
C GLN A 105 -28.93 -0.64 5.49
N SER A 106 -28.06 -1.50 6.03
CA SER A 106 -27.11 -1.12 7.10
C SER A 106 -26.04 -0.15 6.59
N LEU A 107 -25.51 -0.38 5.38
CA LEU A 107 -24.51 0.51 4.77
C LEU A 107 -25.11 1.88 4.43
N LEU A 108 -26.32 1.94 3.88
CA LEU A 108 -26.98 3.20 3.53
C LEU A 108 -27.38 4.01 4.77
N ALA A 109 -27.84 3.35 5.84
CA ALA A 109 -28.08 3.99 7.13
C ALA A 109 -26.79 4.62 7.69
N THR A 110 -25.72 3.84 7.71
CA THR A 110 -24.40 4.31 8.17
C THR A 110 -23.89 5.46 7.31
N ALA A 111 -24.08 5.41 5.99
CA ALA A 111 -23.66 6.47 5.08
C ALA A 111 -24.40 7.80 5.31
N ARG A 112 -25.66 7.76 5.75
CA ARG A 112 -26.43 8.98 6.08
C ARG A 112 -25.93 9.64 7.35
N GLU A 113 -25.65 8.86 8.38
CA GLU A 113 -25.31 9.36 9.71
C GLU A 113 -23.83 9.73 9.88
N SER A 114 -22.94 9.03 9.18
CA SER A 114 -21.48 9.16 9.39
C SER A 114 -20.79 10.04 8.35
N SER A 115 -19.62 10.58 8.69
CA SER A 115 -18.73 11.27 7.74
C SER A 115 -18.08 10.29 6.75
N CYS A 116 -17.59 10.77 5.60
CA CYS A 116 -16.94 9.91 4.59
C CYS A 116 -15.76 9.08 5.16
N ALA A 117 -15.01 9.64 6.10
CA ALA A 117 -13.89 8.94 6.74
C ALA A 117 -14.37 7.86 7.73
N GLN A 118 -15.46 8.11 8.46
CA GLN A 118 -16.07 7.12 9.35
C GLN A 118 -16.71 5.99 8.54
N LEU A 119 -17.40 6.32 7.44
CA LEU A 119 -17.97 5.35 6.51
C LEU A 119 -16.88 4.45 5.91
N GLU A 120 -15.76 5.03 5.48
CA GLU A 120 -14.62 4.25 4.97
C GLU A 120 -14.07 3.28 6.02
N ARG A 121 -13.92 3.72 7.28
CA ARG A 121 -13.50 2.85 8.37
C ARG A 121 -14.49 1.70 8.63
N ALA A 122 -15.79 1.99 8.61
CA ALA A 122 -16.83 0.98 8.75
C ALA A 122 -16.77 -0.04 7.61
N ILE A 123 -16.66 0.43 6.35
CA ILE A 123 -16.53 -0.43 5.17
C ILE A 123 -15.27 -1.30 5.27
N VAL A 124 -14.13 -0.77 5.71
CA VAL A 124 -12.89 -1.55 5.87
C VAL A 124 -13.02 -2.60 6.97
N LYS A 125 -13.73 -2.29 8.05
CA LYS A 125 -14.00 -3.22 9.16
C LYS A 125 -14.85 -4.40 8.70
N ASP A 126 -15.93 -4.13 7.97
CA ASP A 126 -16.91 -5.13 7.56
C ASP A 126 -16.49 -5.88 6.28
N HIS A 127 -15.70 -5.22 5.42
CA HIS A 127 -15.18 -5.77 4.18
C HIS A 127 -13.67 -5.52 4.08
N PRO A 128 -12.85 -6.30 4.83
CA PRO A 128 -11.41 -6.17 4.75
C PRO A 128 -10.96 -6.49 3.32
N LYS A 129 -10.30 -5.52 2.68
CA LYS A 129 -9.63 -5.78 1.40
C LYS A 129 -8.56 -6.85 1.62
N ALA A 130 -8.53 -7.86 0.76
CA ALA A 130 -7.47 -8.85 0.73
C ALA A 130 -6.10 -8.15 0.79
N ALA A 131 -5.16 -8.75 1.54
CA ALA A 131 -3.85 -8.19 1.83
C ALA A 131 -3.25 -7.51 0.58
N VAL A 132 -2.89 -6.23 0.71
CA VAL A 132 -2.33 -5.46 -0.39
C VAL A 132 -1.04 -6.15 -0.82
N MET A 133 -0.99 -6.61 -2.07
CA MET A 133 0.22 -7.22 -2.63
C MET A 133 1.39 -6.24 -2.53
N GLU A 134 2.51 -6.73 -2.01
CA GLU A 134 3.74 -5.96 -1.92
C GLU A 134 4.28 -5.71 -3.33
N GLN A 135 4.55 -4.45 -3.65
CA GLN A 135 5.06 -4.06 -4.97
C GLN A 135 6.15 -2.99 -4.85
N VAL A 136 7.22 -3.18 -5.61
CA VAL A 136 8.26 -2.19 -5.83
C VAL A 136 8.28 -1.85 -7.32
N ARG A 137 8.08 -0.58 -7.67
CA ARG A 137 8.11 -0.12 -9.08
C ARG A 137 9.05 1.07 -9.25
N PRO A 138 9.89 1.12 -10.29
CA PRO A 138 10.69 2.30 -10.59
C PRO A 138 9.78 3.47 -10.98
N ILE A 139 10.02 4.65 -10.39
CA ILE A 139 9.38 5.93 -10.76
C ILE A 139 10.36 6.81 -11.55
N ALA A 140 11.61 6.86 -11.11
CA ALA A 140 12.70 7.58 -11.76
C ALA A 140 13.99 6.76 -11.67
N GLU A 141 15.06 7.22 -12.32
CA GLU A 141 16.36 6.53 -12.42
C GLU A 141 16.85 6.00 -11.05
N ASP A 142 16.77 6.83 -10.01
CA ASP A 142 17.18 6.47 -8.64
C ASP A 142 16.02 6.46 -7.63
N ARG A 143 14.76 6.35 -8.08
CA ARG A 143 13.59 6.41 -7.19
C ARG A 143 12.61 5.28 -7.44
N HIS A 144 12.27 4.58 -6.36
CA HIS A 144 11.37 3.44 -6.37
C HIS A 144 10.14 3.72 -5.51
N LYS A 145 8.96 3.36 -6.01
CA LYS A 145 7.74 3.32 -5.22
C LYS A 145 7.67 2.00 -4.47
N LEU A 146 7.63 2.06 -3.15
CA LEU A 146 7.36 0.92 -2.28
C LEU A 146 5.90 0.96 -1.83
N GLN A 147 5.15 -0.10 -2.13
CA GLN A 147 3.79 -0.30 -1.64
C GLN A 147 3.75 -1.56 -0.78
N LEU A 148 3.37 -1.40 0.49
CA LEU A 148 3.31 -2.45 1.50
C LEU A 148 2.00 -2.34 2.30
N GLY A 149 1.35 -3.48 2.54
CA GLY A 149 0.29 -3.58 3.54
C GLY A 149 0.89 -3.88 4.91
N LEU A 150 0.68 -3.02 5.90
CA LEU A 150 1.20 -3.21 7.26
C LEU A 150 0.08 -3.65 8.20
N SER A 151 0.38 -4.56 9.11
CA SER A 151 -0.50 -4.83 10.26
C SER A 151 -0.56 -3.63 11.20
N GLU A 152 -1.61 -3.54 12.00
CA GLU A 152 -1.77 -2.46 12.99
C GLU A 152 -0.64 -2.45 14.04
N GLU A 153 -0.20 -3.63 14.46
CA GLU A 153 0.93 -3.80 15.38
C GLU A 153 2.23 -3.23 14.78
N LEU A 154 2.56 -3.61 13.54
CA LEU A 154 3.77 -3.15 12.87
C LEU A 154 3.72 -1.64 12.57
N LEU A 155 2.57 -1.10 12.19
CA LEU A 155 2.39 0.33 11.99
C LEU A 155 2.63 1.11 13.30
N THR A 156 2.19 0.58 14.43
CA THR A 156 2.42 1.19 15.75
C THR A 156 3.92 1.22 16.10
N GLN A 157 4.63 0.12 15.84
CA GLN A 157 6.08 0.05 16.03
C GLN A 157 6.82 1.02 15.09
N LEU A 158 6.42 1.10 13.82
CA LEU A 158 7.02 2.00 12.84
C LEU A 158 6.87 3.47 13.24
N ARG A 159 5.67 3.87 13.72
CA ARG A 159 5.44 5.22 14.24
C ARG A 159 6.29 5.53 15.47
N ARG A 160 6.46 4.56 16.38
CA ARG A 160 7.36 4.71 17.53
C ARG A 160 8.81 4.90 17.07
N ALA A 161 9.28 4.12 16.09
CA ALA A 161 10.60 4.28 15.52
C ALA A 161 10.77 5.67 14.87
N GLN A 162 9.78 6.13 14.10
CA GLN A 162 9.79 7.47 13.49
C GLN A 162 9.95 8.57 14.55
N ASN A 163 9.23 8.49 15.67
CA ASN A 163 9.38 9.45 16.77
C ASN A 163 10.81 9.47 17.35
N LEU A 164 11.44 8.29 17.51
CA LEU A 164 12.83 8.21 17.98
C LEU A 164 13.80 8.86 16.98
N VAL A 165 13.61 8.63 15.68
CA VAL A 165 14.43 9.25 14.64
C VAL A 165 14.23 10.75 14.59
N CYS A 166 12.98 11.24 14.68
CA CYS A 166 12.67 12.66 14.75
C CYS A 166 13.39 13.34 15.93
N ASN A 167 13.31 12.73 17.12
CA ASN A 167 13.94 13.26 18.33
C ASN A 167 15.47 13.29 18.20
N LYS A 168 16.07 12.23 17.66
CA LYS A 168 17.53 12.14 17.45
C LYS A 168 18.02 13.16 16.41
N ALA A 169 17.27 13.32 15.32
CA ALA A 169 17.62 14.20 14.21
C ALA A 169 17.22 15.67 14.43
N LYS A 170 16.41 15.96 15.47
CA LYS A 170 15.82 17.28 15.75
C LYS A 170 15.05 17.88 14.57
N ARG A 171 14.46 17.02 13.72
CA ARG A 171 13.63 17.39 12.56
C ARG A 171 12.53 16.36 12.34
N ALA A 172 11.46 16.71 11.62
CA ALA A 172 10.47 15.74 11.19
C ALA A 172 11.10 14.74 10.21
N ALA A 173 11.21 13.48 10.63
CA ALA A 173 11.77 12.41 9.83
C ALA A 173 10.70 11.83 8.90
N SER A 174 11.06 11.64 7.63
CA SER A 174 10.23 10.93 6.67
C SER A 174 10.18 9.43 6.96
N LEU A 175 9.27 8.72 6.28
CA LEU A 175 9.26 7.25 6.33
C LEU A 175 10.55 6.67 5.73
N GLU A 176 11.13 7.32 4.71
CA GLU A 176 12.40 6.94 4.11
C GLU A 176 13.56 7.07 5.13
N ASP A 177 13.64 8.19 5.84
CA ASP A 177 14.63 8.40 6.90
C ASP A 177 14.53 7.33 8.00
N THR A 178 13.29 7.01 8.39
CA THR A 178 13.03 6.01 9.43
C THR A 178 13.41 4.62 8.95
N LEU A 179 13.04 4.26 7.73
CA LEU A 179 13.39 2.97 7.13
C LEU A 179 14.90 2.81 6.97
N ALA A 180 15.61 3.86 6.51
CA ALA A 180 17.06 3.86 6.41
C ALA A 180 17.73 3.62 7.77
N ALA A 181 17.27 4.28 8.83
CA ALA A 181 17.77 4.07 10.18
C ALA A 181 17.52 2.65 10.70
N LEU A 182 16.35 2.07 10.41
CA LEU A 182 16.02 0.69 10.77
C LEU A 182 16.89 -0.33 10.03
N LEU A 183 17.05 -0.15 8.71
CA LEU A 183 17.88 -1.00 7.87
C LEU A 183 19.35 -0.95 8.31
N GLU A 184 19.86 0.23 8.65
CA GLU A 184 21.25 0.36 9.10
C GLU A 184 21.51 -0.40 10.40
N VAL A 185 20.58 -0.34 11.36
CA VAL A 185 20.68 -1.12 12.62
C VAL A 185 20.57 -2.63 12.35
N TYR A 186 19.65 -3.04 11.47
CA TYR A 186 19.48 -4.46 11.13
C TYR A 186 20.70 -5.02 10.41
N LEU A 187 21.20 -4.31 9.39
CA LEU A 187 22.40 -4.71 8.64
C LEU A 187 23.62 -4.72 9.56
N ASP A 188 23.85 -3.68 10.36
CA ASP A 188 24.97 -3.69 11.31
C ASP A 188 24.89 -4.89 12.26
N LYS A 189 23.70 -5.20 12.78
CA LYS A 189 23.54 -6.33 13.70
C LYS A 189 23.68 -7.68 13.03
N GLU A 190 23.05 -7.89 11.87
CA GLU A 190 22.81 -9.22 11.29
C GLU A 190 23.68 -9.59 10.09
N ASP A 191 24.18 -8.62 9.32
CA ASP A 191 24.99 -8.84 8.12
C ASP A 191 26.28 -9.62 8.46
N PRO A 192 26.51 -10.81 7.87
CA PRO A 192 27.72 -11.61 8.10
C PRO A 192 29.03 -10.87 7.78
N GLN A 193 29.03 -10.00 6.78
CA GLN A 193 30.21 -9.22 6.39
C GLN A 193 30.51 -8.15 7.44
N ARG A 194 29.49 -7.40 7.88
CA ARG A 194 29.65 -6.40 8.95
C ARG A 194 30.03 -7.06 10.27
N LYS A 195 29.45 -8.22 10.59
CA LYS A 195 29.84 -9.10 11.71
C LYS A 195 31.31 -9.51 11.65
N ALA A 196 31.79 -9.95 10.48
CA ALA A 196 33.18 -10.36 10.30
C ALA A 196 34.14 -9.15 10.43
N ALA A 197 33.75 -7.98 9.92
CA ALA A 197 34.55 -6.77 10.00
C ALA A 197 34.72 -6.23 11.43
N ARG A 198 33.68 -6.32 12.27
CA ARG A 198 33.73 -5.89 13.68
C ARG A 198 34.35 -6.92 14.62
N ALA A 199 34.49 -8.18 14.19
CA ALA A 199 34.99 -9.24 15.04
C ALA A 199 36.46 -8.96 15.42
N PRO A 200 36.81 -9.00 16.72
CA PRO A 200 38.20 -8.83 17.13
C PRO A 200 39.06 -9.96 16.58
N ALA A 201 40.33 -9.67 16.32
CA ALA A 201 41.29 -10.70 15.94
C ALA A 201 41.30 -11.83 16.99
N PRO A 202 41.28 -13.10 16.58
CA PRO A 202 41.20 -14.21 17.52
C PRO A 202 42.43 -14.24 18.44
N LYS A 203 42.20 -14.35 19.76
CA LYS A 203 43.27 -14.41 20.77
C LYS A 203 44.14 -15.68 20.69
N ALA A 204 43.64 -16.73 20.04
CA ALA A 204 44.33 -17.99 19.83
C ALA A 204 43.93 -18.60 18.48
N ALA A 205 44.80 -19.43 17.90
CA ALA A 205 44.52 -20.11 16.65
C ALA A 205 43.27 -21.01 16.78
N PRO A 206 42.35 -20.99 15.81
CA PRO A 206 41.13 -21.80 15.87
C PRO A 206 41.45 -23.29 15.80
N ASN A 207 40.76 -24.10 16.60
CA ASN A 207 40.85 -25.56 16.50
C ASN A 207 40.09 -26.04 15.26
N LEU A 208 40.82 -26.26 14.16
CA LEU A 208 40.27 -26.65 12.87
C LEU A 208 39.65 -28.06 12.86
N LYS A 209 39.89 -28.88 13.89
CA LYS A 209 39.32 -30.24 14.01
C LYS A 209 38.10 -30.31 14.94
N ALA A 210 37.65 -29.18 15.49
CA ALA A 210 36.47 -29.11 16.35
C ALA A 210 35.22 -29.70 15.68
N LYS A 211 34.23 -30.11 16.49
CA LYS A 211 32.97 -30.69 16.00
C LYS A 211 32.15 -29.68 15.18
N ALA A 212 32.07 -28.43 15.64
CA ALA A 212 31.46 -27.31 14.92
C ALA A 212 32.53 -26.47 14.21
N ILE A 213 32.14 -25.80 13.11
CA ILE A 213 33.02 -24.87 12.39
C ILE A 213 33.30 -23.66 13.29
N PRO A 214 34.56 -23.33 13.59
CA PRO A 214 34.88 -22.17 14.41
C PRO A 214 34.40 -20.86 13.76
N ALA A 215 33.92 -19.92 14.58
CA ALA A 215 33.46 -18.61 14.10
C ALA A 215 34.54 -17.86 13.31
N ALA A 216 35.82 -18.01 13.68
CA ALA A 216 36.95 -17.43 12.95
C ALA A 216 37.04 -17.94 11.50
N SER A 217 36.80 -19.24 11.29
CA SER A 217 36.76 -19.84 9.95
C SER A 217 35.55 -19.34 9.16
N LEU A 218 34.36 -19.30 9.78
CA LEU A 218 33.14 -18.79 9.15
C LEU A 218 33.28 -17.31 8.74
N HIS A 219 33.86 -16.47 9.59
CA HIS A 219 34.11 -15.06 9.28
C HIS A 219 35.12 -14.89 8.13
N ALA A 220 36.17 -15.72 8.11
CA ALA A 220 37.16 -15.70 7.02
C ALA A 220 36.52 -16.10 5.68
N VAL A 221 35.69 -17.14 5.67
CA VAL A 221 34.96 -17.57 4.47
C VAL A 221 33.94 -16.52 4.04
N ASN A 222 33.13 -15.97 4.95
CA ASN A 222 32.18 -14.90 4.63
C ASN A 222 32.86 -13.63 4.08
N LYS A 223 34.06 -13.31 4.57
CA LYS A 223 34.87 -12.20 4.04
C LYS A 223 35.42 -12.49 2.64
N ARG A 224 35.83 -13.74 2.38
CA ARG A 224 36.31 -14.20 1.07
C ARG A 224 35.18 -14.19 0.03
N ASP A 225 34.06 -14.81 0.39
CA ASP A 225 32.97 -15.15 -0.53
C ASP A 225 31.84 -14.11 -0.55
N GLN A 226 31.95 -13.08 0.29
CA GLN A 226 30.96 -12.02 0.42
C GLN A 226 29.55 -12.54 0.75
N GLY A 227 29.44 -13.72 1.39
CA GLY A 227 28.15 -14.36 1.67
C GLY A 227 27.43 -14.93 0.44
N LYS A 228 28.13 -15.08 -0.69
CA LYS A 228 27.59 -15.62 -1.95
C LYS A 228 28.02 -17.06 -2.16
N CYS A 229 27.11 -17.86 -2.72
CA CYS A 229 27.41 -19.22 -3.19
C CYS A 229 28.51 -19.21 -4.25
N GLN A 230 29.58 -19.98 -4.01
CA GLN A 230 30.75 -20.12 -4.90
C GLN A 230 30.57 -21.17 -6.01
N ALA A 231 29.41 -21.87 -6.06
CA ALA A 231 29.14 -22.79 -7.15
C ALA A 231 29.12 -22.05 -8.50
N ALA A 232 29.75 -22.64 -9.50
CA ALA A 232 29.91 -22.05 -10.83
C ALA A 232 28.55 -21.58 -11.38
N GLY A 233 28.41 -20.27 -11.58
CA GLY A 233 27.20 -19.65 -12.14
C GLY A 233 26.03 -19.41 -11.17
N CYS A 234 26.14 -19.74 -9.87
CA CYS A 234 25.03 -19.56 -8.93
C CYS A 234 24.97 -18.17 -8.30
N GLY A 235 26.01 -17.74 -7.58
CA GLY A 235 26.09 -16.41 -6.96
C GLY A 235 24.97 -16.04 -5.98
N THR A 236 24.14 -16.99 -5.55
CA THR A 236 22.98 -16.74 -4.68
C THR A 236 23.42 -16.42 -3.26
N GLU A 237 22.72 -15.48 -2.60
CA GLU A 237 22.98 -15.02 -1.22
C GLU A 237 22.02 -15.65 -0.20
N ARG A 238 21.00 -16.36 -0.67
CA ARG A 238 19.94 -16.96 0.16
C ARG A 238 20.29 -18.41 0.49
N TRP A 239 20.18 -18.75 1.78
CA TRP A 239 20.34 -20.12 2.29
C TRP A 239 21.68 -20.76 1.89
N VAL A 240 22.77 -20.01 2.04
CA VAL A 240 24.13 -20.51 1.73
C VAL A 240 24.65 -21.29 2.93
N ASP A 241 24.95 -22.57 2.69
CA ASP A 241 25.56 -23.47 3.67
C ASP A 241 27.08 -23.61 3.43
N PHE A 242 27.81 -23.89 4.51
CA PHE A 242 29.24 -24.13 4.47
C PHE A 242 29.50 -25.63 4.26
N HIS A 243 30.19 -25.97 3.17
CA HIS A 243 30.50 -27.35 2.82
C HIS A 243 32.01 -27.58 2.78
N HIS A 244 32.44 -28.72 3.29
CA HIS A 244 33.84 -29.12 3.18
C HIS A 244 34.16 -29.62 1.77
N ILE A 245 35.21 -29.07 1.15
CA ILE A 245 35.74 -29.58 -0.12
C ILE A 245 36.27 -31.00 0.08
N LYS A 246 37.16 -31.18 1.06
CA LYS A 246 37.55 -32.49 1.58
C LYS A 246 36.68 -32.84 2.77
N GLN A 247 35.84 -33.85 2.63
CA GLN A 247 34.93 -34.28 3.68
C GLN A 247 35.65 -34.60 5.00
N ARG A 248 34.97 -34.33 6.12
CA ARG A 248 35.45 -34.61 7.49
C ARG A 248 35.84 -36.07 7.71
N LEU A 249 35.10 -37.01 7.11
CA LEU A 249 35.39 -38.46 7.19
C LEU A 249 36.75 -38.82 6.57
N HIS A 250 37.18 -38.08 5.53
CA HIS A 250 38.47 -38.28 4.88
C HIS A 250 39.59 -37.42 5.50
N GLY A 251 39.35 -36.82 6.67
CA GLY A 251 40.34 -36.00 7.39
C GLY A 251 40.41 -34.54 6.96
N GLY A 252 39.36 -34.01 6.31
CA GLY A 252 39.26 -32.57 6.07
C GLY A 252 39.08 -31.76 7.36
N ASP A 253 39.60 -30.54 7.37
CA ASP A 253 39.55 -29.62 8.51
C ASP A 253 38.64 -28.41 8.23
N HIS A 254 38.47 -27.54 9.21
CA HIS A 254 37.68 -26.30 9.11
C HIS A 254 38.54 -25.10 8.65
N ALA A 255 39.63 -25.34 7.93
CA ALA A 255 40.40 -24.25 7.34
C ALA A 255 39.51 -23.52 6.32
N PRO A 256 39.58 -22.18 6.22
CA PRO A 256 38.83 -21.44 5.19
C PRO A 256 39.08 -21.96 3.77
N THR A 257 40.27 -22.51 3.49
CA THR A 257 40.61 -23.10 2.19
C THR A 257 39.91 -24.43 1.91
N ASN A 258 39.38 -25.10 2.94
CA ASN A 258 38.66 -26.37 2.82
C ASN A 258 37.14 -26.20 3.02
N LEU A 259 36.66 -24.96 3.15
CA LEU A 259 35.27 -24.55 3.36
C LEU A 259 34.78 -23.67 2.20
#